data_AF-A0A8D2CR96-F1
#
_entry.id   AF-A0A8D2CR96-F1
#
_cell.length_a   1.000
_cell.length_b   1.000
_cell.length_c   1.000
_cell.angle_alpha   90.00
_cell.angle_beta   90.00
_cell.angle_gamma   90.00
#
_symmetry.space_group_name_H-M   'P 1'
#
loop_
_entity.id
_entity.type
_entity.pdbx_description
1 polymer ?
#
loop_
_entity_poly.entity_id
_entity_poly.type
_entity_poly.pdbx_seq_one_letter_code
_entity_poly.pdbx_strand_id
1 'polypeptide(L)'
;MAALGRQVLDWQLLVRPTWACLARRTSHPPEQRRTTASLRKPTTASGGASLEAFSAGPRDRVQDPRRRTRPVQCRPEKRSTPVDSGSLELEKVISSLLDMGFTDAHLKDLLGILPGPNPQQWLDIVSELILLGLNPEPACVVLKKSPQLLKLPVTQMKKRSSYLRKLGLEEGKLRRVLHHCPEVFTMHQRDIDDIVRLLKEKCLFTTQQVTEILHRCPGVLREDPRELEYKFQYAYFRMGVKHLDIVRTDFLQYSVNKIKQRHIYLERLGRYQTPDKKGQTQVTNPLLKDILRVSEAEFLSKTACSSAEEFEVFKKLLAREEEEEEEEEEEEEEPESASEDKD
;
A
#
# COMPACT_ATOMS: atom_id res chain seq x y z
N MET A 1 -16.09 -20.36 -24.81
CA MET A 1 -15.21 -19.68 -25.79
C MET A 1 -15.94 -18.72 -26.73
N ALA A 2 -17.19 -18.95 -27.15
CA ALA A 2 -17.88 -18.06 -28.09
C ALA A 2 -18.16 -16.62 -27.61
N ALA A 3 -18.37 -16.39 -26.30
CA ALA A 3 -18.72 -15.07 -25.75
C ALA A 3 -17.62 -13.99 -25.97
N LEU A 4 -16.34 -14.40 -25.92
CA LEU A 4 -15.20 -13.52 -26.19
C LEU A 4 -15.22 -12.89 -27.59
N GLY A 5 -15.92 -13.49 -28.55
CA GLY A 5 -16.00 -12.97 -29.92
C GLY A 5 -16.88 -11.74 -30.11
N ARG A 6 -17.70 -11.36 -29.11
CA ARG A 6 -18.59 -10.18 -29.20
C ARG A 6 -18.06 -8.99 -28.41
N GLN A 7 -17.60 -9.19 -27.16
CA GLN A 7 -17.00 -8.11 -26.34
C GLN A 7 -15.66 -7.58 -26.86
N VAL A 8 -15.00 -8.28 -27.79
CA VAL A 8 -13.74 -7.83 -28.42
C VAL A 8 -13.98 -6.82 -29.56
N LEU A 9 -15.23 -6.60 -29.98
CA LEU A 9 -15.54 -5.66 -31.08
C LEU A 9 -15.67 -4.21 -30.59
N ASP A 10 -16.35 -3.97 -29.46
CA ASP A 10 -16.50 -2.62 -28.88
C ASP A 10 -15.12 -2.01 -28.53
N TRP A 11 -14.21 -2.84 -27.99
CA TRP A 11 -12.89 -2.38 -27.53
C TRP A 11 -11.90 -2.02 -28.65
N GLN A 12 -12.29 -2.08 -29.93
CA GLN A 12 -11.50 -1.47 -31.01
C GLN A 12 -11.75 0.05 -31.15
N LEU A 13 -12.73 0.59 -30.42
CA LEU A 13 -13.05 2.03 -30.37
C LEU A 13 -12.36 2.70 -29.16
N LEU A 14 -12.62 2.22 -27.94
CA LEU A 14 -12.10 2.75 -26.65
C LEU A 14 -10.56 2.68 -26.44
N VAL A 15 -9.78 2.16 -27.41
CA VAL A 15 -8.33 2.38 -27.43
C VAL A 15 -7.89 2.61 -28.87
N ARG A 16 -8.11 3.84 -29.36
CA ARG A 16 -7.57 4.32 -30.63
C ARG A 16 -6.04 4.14 -30.63
N PRO A 17 -5.43 3.39 -31.57
CA PRO A 17 -3.97 3.27 -31.61
C PRO A 17 -3.34 4.63 -31.94
N THR A 18 -2.50 5.16 -31.04
CA THR A 18 -1.85 6.49 -31.11
C THR A 18 -1.16 6.82 -32.45
N TRP A 19 -0.79 5.81 -33.22
CA TRP A 19 -0.28 5.90 -34.58
C TRP A 19 -1.26 6.55 -35.59
N ALA A 20 -2.57 6.45 -35.36
CA ALA A 20 -3.60 6.98 -36.25
C ALA A 20 -3.60 8.52 -36.34
N CYS A 21 -3.22 9.21 -35.26
CA CYS A 21 -3.18 10.67 -35.22
C CYS A 21 -1.90 11.23 -35.86
N LEU A 22 -0.76 10.55 -35.70
CA LEU A 22 0.55 10.99 -36.19
C LEU A 22 0.64 11.05 -37.72
N ALA A 23 -0.10 10.20 -38.44
CA ALA A 23 -0.05 10.10 -39.90
C ALA A 23 -0.51 11.37 -40.64
N ARG A 24 -1.22 12.31 -39.98
CA ARG A 24 -1.75 13.53 -40.61
C ARG A 24 -0.85 14.77 -40.50
N ARG A 25 0.34 14.69 -39.89
CA ARG A 25 1.06 15.92 -39.49
C ARG A 25 2.60 15.93 -39.55
N THR A 26 3.23 15.21 -40.48
CA THR A 26 4.70 15.28 -40.70
C THR A 26 5.12 15.43 -42.16
N SER A 27 5.40 16.68 -42.57
CA SER A 27 6.16 16.97 -43.78
C SER A 27 6.92 18.30 -43.66
N HIS A 28 8.18 18.26 -43.20
CA HIS A 28 9.32 19.09 -43.67
C HIS A 28 10.63 18.74 -42.89
N PRO A 29 11.83 19.08 -43.41
CA PRO A 29 13.11 18.44 -43.02
C PRO A 29 13.94 19.19 -41.93
N PRO A 30 15.05 18.60 -41.42
CA PRO A 30 15.69 19.06 -40.17
C PRO A 30 16.88 20.02 -40.35
N GLU A 31 17.23 20.74 -39.27
CA GLU A 31 18.42 21.61 -39.18
C GLU A 31 19.38 21.19 -38.03
N GLN A 32 20.58 21.79 -37.96
CA GLN A 32 21.76 21.15 -37.35
C GLN A 32 22.32 21.77 -36.06
N ARG A 33 22.79 20.86 -35.17
CA ARG A 33 23.79 20.99 -34.09
C ARG A 33 24.58 22.31 -33.94
N ARG A 34 24.84 22.71 -32.69
CA ARG A 34 26.21 23.01 -32.18
C ARG A 34 26.32 22.96 -30.64
N THR A 35 27.56 23.02 -30.14
CA THR A 35 28.00 22.70 -28.75
C THR A 35 28.82 23.82 -28.12
N THR A 36 28.95 23.88 -26.77
CA THR A 36 30.23 23.93 -26.00
C THR A 36 30.06 24.12 -24.47
N ALA A 37 30.97 23.51 -23.68
CA ALA A 37 31.68 24.00 -22.46
C ALA A 37 30.98 24.74 -21.27
N SER A 38 31.51 24.81 -20.03
CA SER A 38 32.44 23.96 -19.23
C SER A 38 32.58 24.49 -17.76
N LEU A 39 32.87 23.59 -16.80
CA LEU A 39 33.40 23.74 -15.40
C LEU A 39 33.38 25.10 -14.65
N ARG A 40 33.00 25.04 -13.34
CA ARG A 40 33.94 25.27 -12.19
C ARG A 40 33.34 24.88 -10.81
N LYS A 41 34.18 24.90 -9.75
CA LYS A 41 33.89 24.51 -8.35
C LYS A 41 33.98 25.73 -7.40
N PRO A 42 33.34 25.72 -6.21
CA PRO A 42 33.46 26.76 -5.17
C PRO A 42 34.67 26.58 -4.23
N THR A 43 34.98 27.60 -3.42
CA THR A 43 36.14 27.69 -2.50
C THR A 43 35.76 28.23 -1.11
N THR A 44 36.57 27.93 -0.10
CA THR A 44 36.42 28.19 1.35
C THR A 44 36.46 29.67 1.79
N ALA A 45 35.77 29.98 2.91
CA ALA A 45 35.86 31.21 3.71
C ALA A 45 35.78 30.90 5.24
N SER A 46 35.95 31.89 6.14
CA SER A 46 35.96 31.67 7.62
C SER A 46 35.72 32.95 8.46
N GLY A 47 35.37 32.76 9.75
CA GLY A 47 35.23 33.80 10.81
C GLY A 47 33.77 34.09 11.25
N GLY A 48 33.47 34.42 12.52
CA GLY A 48 34.29 34.41 13.75
C GLY A 48 33.68 35.21 14.93
N ALA A 49 33.83 34.72 16.17
CA ALA A 49 33.43 35.34 17.47
C ALA A 49 31.90 35.52 17.72
N SER A 50 31.37 35.74 18.94
CA SER A 50 31.97 35.94 20.29
C SER A 50 31.12 35.35 21.44
N LEU A 51 31.54 35.53 22.70
CA LEU A 51 30.98 34.96 23.95
C LEU A 51 29.81 35.75 24.58
N GLU A 52 28.94 35.06 25.36
CA GLU A 52 28.69 35.21 26.82
C GLU A 52 27.47 34.32 27.23
N ALA A 53 27.34 33.57 28.34
CA ALA A 53 28.04 33.34 29.62
C ALA A 53 27.48 34.06 30.87
N PHE A 54 26.57 33.41 31.61
CA PHE A 54 26.20 33.75 33.01
C PHE A 54 25.90 32.51 33.88
N SER A 55 26.19 32.60 35.19
CA SER A 55 26.15 31.47 36.14
C SER A 55 25.60 31.82 37.53
N ALA A 56 24.73 30.93 38.04
CA ALA A 56 24.55 30.44 39.42
C ALA A 56 24.59 31.35 40.68
N GLY A 57 23.58 31.16 41.55
CA GLY A 57 23.67 31.28 43.02
C GLY A 57 22.67 32.24 43.69
N PRO A 58 22.64 32.34 45.04
CA PRO A 58 22.85 31.27 46.04
C PRO A 58 21.94 31.39 47.32
N ARG A 59 21.86 30.36 48.20
CA ARG A 59 22.16 30.44 49.67
C ARG A 59 21.70 29.26 50.56
N ASP A 60 22.38 29.19 51.72
CA ASP A 60 22.45 28.16 52.78
C ASP A 60 21.25 27.99 53.76
N ARG A 61 21.10 26.74 54.27
CA ARG A 61 20.91 26.27 55.69
C ARG A 61 19.74 26.87 56.54
N VAL A 62 19.16 26.16 57.54
CA VAL A 62 19.76 25.86 58.87
C VAL A 62 18.88 24.90 59.74
N GLN A 63 19.53 23.90 60.38
CA GLN A 63 19.23 23.16 61.65
C GLN A 63 17.96 22.31 61.91
N ASP A 64 18.19 21.23 62.69
CA ASP A 64 17.29 20.29 63.41
C ASP A 64 17.42 20.62 64.95
N PRO A 65 17.26 19.78 66.03
CA PRO A 65 16.65 18.44 66.21
C PRO A 65 15.71 18.28 67.45
N ARG A 66 15.02 17.10 67.59
CA ARG A 66 15.13 16.15 68.75
C ARG A 66 13.98 15.11 69.00
N ARG A 67 14.36 13.83 68.90
CA ARG A 67 14.19 12.69 69.87
C ARG A 67 12.80 12.06 70.26
N ARG A 68 12.73 10.73 70.01
CA ARG A 68 11.94 9.64 70.69
C ARG A 68 10.40 9.70 70.53
N THR A 69 9.61 8.61 70.56
CA THR A 69 9.78 7.27 71.18
C THR A 69 9.07 6.14 70.37
N ARG A 70 9.36 4.86 70.64
CA ARG A 70 8.62 3.64 70.18
C ARG A 70 7.62 3.18 71.28
N PRO A 71 6.79 2.12 71.08
CA PRO A 71 5.93 1.75 69.95
C PRO A 71 4.47 1.43 70.39
N VAL A 72 3.52 1.31 69.47
CA VAL A 72 2.23 0.61 69.71
C VAL A 72 1.87 -0.23 68.48
N GLN A 73 1.29 -1.41 68.68
CA GLN A 73 0.96 -2.38 67.64
C GLN A 73 -0.55 -2.69 67.68
N CYS A 74 -1.30 -2.23 66.66
CA CYS A 74 -2.72 -2.53 66.50
C CYS A 74 -3.01 -3.06 65.08
N ARG A 75 -3.38 -4.33 64.98
CA ARG A 75 -4.35 -4.84 63.98
C ARG A 75 -5.72 -4.77 64.66
N PRO A 76 -6.82 -4.47 63.95
CA PRO A 76 -7.24 -5.13 62.70
C PRO A 76 -7.38 -4.09 61.55
N GLU A 77 -7.95 -4.35 60.36
CA GLU A 77 -8.83 -5.41 59.84
C GLU A 77 -8.40 -5.88 58.43
N LYS A 78 -8.86 -7.07 58.00
CA LYS A 78 -8.79 -7.48 56.59
C LYS A 78 -9.88 -6.78 55.78
N ARG A 79 -9.64 -5.53 55.39
CA ARG A 79 -10.43 -4.88 54.33
C ARG A 79 -9.88 -5.34 52.98
N SER A 80 -10.51 -6.34 52.37
CA SER A 80 -10.10 -6.86 51.05
C SER A 80 -10.14 -5.74 50.02
N THR A 81 -8.98 -5.32 49.53
CA THR A 81 -8.84 -4.26 48.53
C THR A 81 -9.07 -4.82 47.11
N PRO A 82 -9.84 -4.14 46.23
CA PRO A 82 -10.04 -4.60 44.85
C PRO A 82 -8.76 -4.63 43.99
N VAL A 83 -7.67 -4.04 44.49
CA VAL A 83 -6.41 -3.79 43.75
C VAL A 83 -5.65 -5.08 43.42
N ASP A 84 -5.77 -6.10 44.25
CA ASP A 84 -4.97 -7.35 44.16
C ASP A 84 -5.36 -8.20 42.94
N SER A 85 -6.65 -8.27 42.62
CA SER A 85 -7.18 -9.13 41.54
C SER A 85 -6.72 -8.70 40.14
N GLY A 86 -6.49 -7.40 39.91
CA GLY A 86 -6.07 -6.88 38.62
C GLY A 86 -4.60 -7.16 38.29
N SER A 87 -3.73 -7.18 39.31
CA SER A 87 -2.31 -7.57 39.13
C SER A 87 -2.22 -9.05 38.74
N LEU A 88 -2.93 -9.91 39.50
CA LEU A 88 -2.97 -11.35 39.28
C LEU A 88 -3.60 -11.77 37.94
N GLU A 89 -4.42 -10.92 37.31
CA GLU A 89 -4.93 -11.14 35.94
C GLU A 89 -3.87 -10.74 34.90
N LEU A 90 -3.26 -9.56 35.05
CA LEU A 90 -2.22 -9.07 34.15
C LEU A 90 -0.98 -9.98 34.15
N GLU A 91 -0.57 -10.48 35.31
CA GLU A 91 0.56 -11.43 35.45
C GLU A 91 0.32 -12.73 34.67
N LYS A 92 -0.90 -13.30 34.75
CA LYS A 92 -1.27 -14.50 33.97
C LYS A 92 -1.25 -14.26 32.47
N VAL A 93 -1.70 -13.09 32.03
CA VAL A 93 -1.65 -12.70 30.60
C VAL A 93 -0.19 -12.53 30.15
N ILE A 94 0.66 -11.91 30.97
CA ILE A 94 2.10 -11.80 30.71
C ILE A 94 2.74 -13.19 30.56
N SER A 95 2.50 -14.13 31.49
CA SER A 95 2.97 -15.52 31.35
C SER A 95 2.47 -16.19 30.08
N SER A 96 1.17 -16.08 29.79
CA SER A 96 0.56 -16.67 28.59
C SER A 96 1.18 -16.17 27.28
N LEU A 97 1.70 -14.93 27.26
CA LEU A 97 2.38 -14.35 26.10
C LEU A 97 3.86 -14.73 26.03
N LEU A 98 4.55 -14.88 27.18
CA LEU A 98 5.89 -15.49 27.20
C LEU A 98 5.84 -16.92 26.65
N ASP A 99 4.81 -17.70 27.01
CA ASP A 99 4.56 -19.06 26.50
C ASP A 99 4.27 -19.07 24.98
N MET A 100 3.72 -17.98 24.43
CA MET A 100 3.55 -17.77 22.97
C MET A 100 4.82 -17.25 22.27
N GLY A 101 5.94 -17.09 22.98
CA GLY A 101 7.22 -16.62 22.42
C GLY A 101 7.35 -15.09 22.30
N PHE A 102 6.56 -14.31 23.04
CA PHE A 102 6.85 -12.90 23.23
C PHE A 102 8.05 -12.73 24.19
N THR A 103 8.75 -11.60 24.10
CA THR A 103 9.88 -11.25 24.98
C THR A 103 9.50 -10.13 25.94
N ASP A 104 10.26 -9.91 27.01
CA ASP A 104 10.03 -8.77 27.92
C ASP A 104 10.07 -7.41 27.19
N ALA A 105 10.89 -7.31 26.13
CA ALA A 105 10.92 -6.13 25.26
C ALA A 105 9.59 -5.98 24.49
N HIS A 106 9.09 -7.06 23.88
CA HIS A 106 7.78 -7.08 23.21
C HIS A 106 6.62 -6.78 24.16
N LEU A 107 6.69 -7.26 25.40
CA LEU A 107 5.67 -7.03 26.43
C LEU A 107 5.68 -5.58 26.90
N LYS A 108 6.85 -5.03 27.24
CA LYS A 108 7.01 -3.60 27.57
C LYS A 108 6.53 -2.69 26.45
N ASP A 109 6.82 -3.07 25.20
CA ASP A 109 6.31 -2.41 24.00
C ASP A 109 4.77 -2.44 23.93
N LEU A 110 4.15 -3.61 24.08
CA LEU A 110 2.69 -3.76 24.01
C LEU A 110 1.96 -3.06 25.16
N LEU A 111 2.49 -3.16 26.39
CA LEU A 111 1.96 -2.47 27.56
C LEU A 111 1.93 -0.94 27.38
N GLY A 112 2.91 -0.37 26.68
CA GLY A 112 2.96 1.07 26.35
C GLY A 112 1.92 1.54 25.32
N ILE A 113 1.16 0.62 24.71
CA ILE A 113 0.18 0.89 23.64
C ILE A 113 -1.26 0.66 24.12
N LEU A 114 -1.45 -0.07 25.24
CA LEU A 114 -2.73 -0.62 25.67
C LEU A 114 -3.85 0.43 25.83
N PRO A 115 -4.92 0.36 25.01
CA PRO A 115 -6.04 1.27 25.12
C PRO A 115 -7.11 0.74 26.09
N GLY A 116 -6.78 0.64 27.38
CA GLY A 116 -7.78 0.43 28.46
C GLY A 116 -7.57 -0.81 29.35
N PRO A 117 -8.56 -1.13 30.20
CA PRO A 117 -8.34 -1.88 31.45
C PRO A 117 -8.66 -3.39 31.39
N ASN A 118 -8.64 -4.03 30.22
CA ASN A 118 -8.98 -5.46 30.07
C ASN A 118 -7.80 -6.27 29.50
N PRO A 119 -6.96 -6.90 30.34
CA PRO A 119 -5.84 -7.74 29.89
C PRO A 119 -6.29 -8.97 29.09
N GLN A 120 -7.40 -9.61 29.47
CA GLN A 120 -7.88 -10.82 28.78
C GLN A 120 -8.32 -10.54 27.33
N GLN A 121 -8.97 -9.40 27.06
CA GLN A 121 -9.32 -9.02 25.69
C GLN A 121 -8.07 -8.84 24.81
N TRP A 122 -6.98 -8.29 25.36
CA TRP A 122 -5.71 -8.19 24.65
C TRP A 122 -5.09 -9.57 24.39
N LEU A 123 -5.07 -10.47 25.39
CA LEU A 123 -4.61 -11.85 25.20
C LEU A 123 -5.39 -12.58 24.11
N ASP A 124 -6.73 -12.48 24.11
CA ASP A 124 -7.60 -13.10 23.12
C ASP A 124 -7.31 -12.58 21.70
N ILE A 125 -7.15 -11.27 21.51
CA ILE A 125 -6.88 -10.65 20.21
C ILE A 125 -5.46 -10.98 19.70
N VAL A 126 -4.47 -11.04 20.59
CA VAL A 126 -3.11 -11.49 20.24
C VAL A 126 -3.15 -12.98 19.85
N SER A 127 -3.83 -13.82 20.63
CA SER A 127 -3.99 -15.26 20.35
C SER A 127 -4.56 -15.50 18.95
N GLU A 128 -5.59 -14.74 18.55
CA GLU A 128 -6.16 -14.80 17.19
C GLU A 128 -5.15 -14.44 16.09
N LEU A 129 -4.28 -13.44 16.32
CA LEU A 129 -3.22 -13.10 15.36
C LEU A 129 -2.16 -14.21 15.25
N ILE A 130 -1.76 -14.81 16.38
CA ILE A 130 -0.83 -15.96 16.38
C ILE A 130 -1.46 -17.18 15.69
N LEU A 131 -2.74 -17.45 15.93
CA LEU A 131 -3.50 -18.54 15.30
C LEU A 131 -3.75 -18.35 13.78
N LEU A 132 -3.50 -17.15 13.25
CA LEU A 132 -3.44 -16.86 11.80
C LEU A 132 -2.01 -16.90 11.23
N GLY A 133 -1.03 -17.29 12.05
CA GLY A 133 0.37 -17.42 11.65
C GLY A 133 1.16 -16.12 11.64
N LEU A 134 0.77 -15.07 12.38
CA LEU A 134 1.72 -14.01 12.70
C LEU A 134 2.66 -14.50 13.81
N ASN A 135 3.96 -14.32 13.61
CA ASN A 135 4.94 -14.50 14.70
C ASN A 135 4.86 -13.32 15.69
N PRO A 136 5.27 -13.49 16.96
CA PRO A 136 5.19 -12.46 18.01
C PRO A 136 5.76 -11.07 17.63
N GLU A 137 6.96 -11.01 17.06
CA GLU A 137 7.59 -9.75 16.63
C GLU A 137 6.74 -9.02 15.55
N PRO A 138 6.38 -9.66 14.41
CA PRO A 138 5.39 -9.11 13.47
C PRO A 138 4.07 -8.67 14.10
N ALA A 139 3.53 -9.41 15.08
CA ALA A 139 2.32 -9.03 15.79
C ALA A 139 2.51 -7.72 16.59
N CYS A 140 3.62 -7.57 17.31
CA CYS A 140 3.98 -6.31 17.98
C CYS A 140 4.07 -5.13 17.01
N VAL A 141 4.70 -5.31 15.84
CA VAL A 141 4.83 -4.24 14.83
C VAL A 141 3.47 -3.85 14.25
N VAL A 142 2.60 -4.82 13.99
CA VAL A 142 1.22 -4.57 13.52
C VAL A 142 0.40 -3.84 14.58
N LEU A 143 0.45 -4.28 15.84
CA LEU A 143 -0.32 -3.67 16.94
C LEU A 143 0.21 -2.27 17.32
N LYS A 144 1.52 -2.03 17.22
CA LYS A 144 2.12 -0.67 17.28
C LYS A 144 1.54 0.27 16.22
N LYS A 145 1.41 -0.22 14.98
CA LYS A 145 0.90 0.57 13.85
C LYS A 145 -0.63 0.72 13.88
N SER A 146 -1.33 -0.23 14.49
CA SER A 146 -2.79 -0.38 14.42
C SER A 146 -3.42 -0.71 15.78
N PRO A 147 -3.27 0.15 16.81
CA PRO A 147 -3.78 -0.11 18.16
C PRO A 147 -5.32 -0.23 18.23
N GLN A 148 -6.04 0.24 17.21
CA GLN A 148 -7.49 0.05 17.07
C GLN A 148 -7.88 -1.44 16.97
N LEU A 149 -6.99 -2.33 16.54
CA LEU A 149 -7.25 -3.78 16.51
C LEU A 149 -7.54 -4.34 17.91
N LEU A 150 -6.89 -3.79 18.95
CA LEU A 150 -7.12 -4.21 20.34
C LEU A 150 -8.49 -3.79 20.90
N LYS A 151 -9.17 -2.84 20.23
CA LYS A 151 -10.51 -2.36 20.60
C LYS A 151 -11.63 -3.19 19.99
N LEU A 152 -11.33 -4.14 19.10
CA LEU A 152 -12.34 -4.93 18.40
C LEU A 152 -12.96 -5.99 19.34
N PRO A 153 -14.27 -6.28 19.21
CA PRO A 153 -14.86 -7.42 19.91
C PRO A 153 -14.15 -8.73 19.53
N VAL A 154 -13.77 -9.52 20.52
CA VAL A 154 -13.12 -10.83 20.33
C VAL A 154 -13.93 -11.76 19.41
N THR A 155 -15.26 -11.66 19.44
CA THR A 155 -16.17 -12.40 18.55
C THR A 155 -16.10 -11.94 17.09
N GLN A 156 -15.94 -10.64 16.84
CA GLN A 156 -15.67 -10.09 15.50
C GLN A 156 -14.30 -10.54 15.00
N MET A 157 -13.28 -10.47 15.86
CA MET A 157 -11.93 -10.94 15.58
C MET A 157 -11.97 -12.41 15.12
N LYS A 158 -12.48 -13.33 15.97
CA LYS A 158 -12.65 -14.77 15.69
C LYS A 158 -13.42 -15.05 14.39
N LYS A 159 -14.54 -14.36 14.15
CA LYS A 159 -15.31 -14.49 12.89
C LYS A 159 -14.48 -14.10 11.67
N ARG A 160 -13.71 -13.00 11.75
CA ARG A 160 -12.89 -12.50 10.66
C ARG A 160 -11.62 -13.35 10.46
N SER A 161 -10.99 -13.85 11.52
CA SER A 161 -9.93 -14.87 11.45
C SER A 161 -10.36 -16.08 10.60
N SER A 162 -11.53 -16.66 10.92
CA SER A 162 -12.09 -17.81 10.20
C SER A 162 -12.37 -17.49 8.72
N TYR A 163 -12.81 -16.27 8.40
CA TYR A 163 -13.02 -15.82 7.03
C TYR A 163 -11.70 -15.61 6.26
N LEU A 164 -10.69 -15.01 6.87
CA LEU A 164 -9.38 -14.79 6.24
C LEU A 164 -8.65 -16.12 5.96
N ARG A 165 -8.76 -17.10 6.87
CA ARG A 165 -8.34 -18.49 6.62
C ARG A 165 -9.01 -19.09 5.38
N LYS A 166 -10.32 -18.88 5.18
CA LYS A 166 -11.05 -19.36 3.97
C LYS A 166 -10.60 -18.67 2.67
N LEU A 167 -9.97 -17.50 2.75
CA LEU A 167 -9.31 -16.82 1.62
C LEU A 167 -7.84 -17.27 1.42
N GLY A 168 -7.33 -18.19 2.24
CA GLY A 168 -5.94 -18.65 2.23
C GLY A 168 -4.94 -17.66 2.83
N LEU A 169 -5.40 -16.69 3.62
CA LEU A 169 -4.59 -15.65 4.27
C LEU A 169 -4.16 -16.09 5.68
N GLU A 170 -3.42 -17.20 5.73
CA GLU A 170 -2.78 -17.74 6.93
C GLU A 170 -1.27 -17.98 6.68
N GLU A 171 -0.61 -18.82 7.49
CA GLU A 171 0.81 -19.23 7.31
C GLU A 171 1.77 -18.03 7.09
N GLY A 172 1.57 -16.94 7.84
CA GLY A 172 2.42 -15.75 7.79
C GLY A 172 2.13 -14.78 6.63
N LYS A 173 1.33 -15.16 5.62
CA LYS A 173 0.92 -14.26 4.52
C LYS A 173 0.20 -13.01 5.04
N LEU A 174 -0.53 -13.16 6.15
CA LEU A 174 -1.27 -12.09 6.81
C LEU A 174 -0.36 -10.95 7.32
N ARG A 175 0.96 -11.16 7.52
CA ARG A 175 1.92 -10.10 7.92
C ARG A 175 1.93 -8.93 6.92
N ARG A 176 2.01 -9.21 5.61
CA ARG A 176 2.04 -8.14 4.59
C ARG A 176 0.69 -7.44 4.51
N VAL A 177 -0.40 -8.19 4.63
CA VAL A 177 -1.78 -7.64 4.67
C VAL A 177 -1.91 -6.64 5.80
N LEU A 178 -1.71 -7.04 7.06
CA LEU A 178 -1.96 -6.15 8.22
C LEU A 178 -1.00 -4.98 8.33
N HIS A 179 0.19 -5.04 7.72
CA HIS A 179 1.07 -3.87 7.63
C HIS A 179 0.54 -2.79 6.67
N HIS A 180 -0.22 -3.15 5.62
CA HIS A 180 -0.65 -2.22 4.56
C HIS A 180 -2.16 -1.94 4.57
N CYS A 181 -2.97 -2.88 5.04
CA CYS A 181 -4.42 -2.81 5.23
C CYS A 181 -4.83 -3.53 6.53
N PRO A 182 -4.61 -2.91 7.70
CA PRO A 182 -5.16 -3.40 8.97
C PRO A 182 -6.70 -3.31 9.01
N GLU A 183 -7.30 -2.48 8.15
CA GLU A 183 -8.76 -2.34 8.01
C GLU A 183 -9.44 -3.63 7.53
N VAL A 184 -8.66 -4.62 7.04
CA VAL A 184 -9.17 -5.97 6.73
C VAL A 184 -9.88 -6.65 7.91
N PHE A 185 -9.69 -6.18 9.15
CA PHE A 185 -10.45 -6.62 10.32
C PHE A 185 -11.77 -5.86 10.58
N THR A 186 -11.97 -4.70 9.95
CA THR A 186 -13.11 -3.78 10.19
C THR A 186 -13.99 -3.51 8.96
N MET A 187 -13.46 -3.65 7.73
CA MET A 187 -14.24 -3.56 6.48
C MET A 187 -15.47 -4.47 6.50
N HIS A 188 -16.52 -4.14 5.75
CA HIS A 188 -17.64 -5.06 5.60
C HIS A 188 -17.17 -6.29 4.82
N GLN A 189 -17.76 -7.45 5.12
CA GLN A 189 -17.36 -8.69 4.47
C GLN A 189 -17.73 -8.66 2.97
N ARG A 190 -18.86 -8.00 2.65
CA ARG A 190 -19.39 -7.84 1.29
C ARG A 190 -18.37 -7.20 0.34
N ASP A 191 -17.74 -6.10 0.77
CA ASP A 191 -16.72 -5.38 0.00
C ASP A 191 -15.56 -6.31 -0.39
N ILE A 192 -15.11 -7.15 0.56
CA ILE A 192 -14.06 -8.15 0.33
C ILE A 192 -14.58 -9.28 -0.59
N ASP A 193 -15.80 -9.79 -0.35
CA ASP A 193 -16.44 -10.83 -1.16
C ASP A 193 -16.67 -10.36 -2.62
N ASP A 194 -16.96 -9.07 -2.85
CA ASP A 194 -17.19 -8.47 -4.16
C ASP A 194 -15.86 -8.24 -4.92
N ILE A 195 -14.79 -7.78 -4.26
CA ILE A 195 -13.43 -7.73 -4.84
C ILE A 195 -12.90 -9.14 -5.16
N VAL A 196 -13.13 -10.12 -4.28
CA VAL A 196 -12.78 -11.53 -4.52
C VAL A 196 -13.58 -12.11 -5.69
N ARG A 197 -14.86 -11.72 -5.85
CA ARG A 197 -15.69 -12.15 -6.99
C ARG A 197 -15.19 -11.53 -8.29
N LEU A 198 -14.92 -10.23 -8.32
CA LEU A 198 -14.36 -9.52 -9.47
C LEU A 198 -13.10 -10.22 -10.01
N LEU A 199 -12.13 -10.48 -9.13
CA LEU A 199 -10.86 -11.09 -9.51
C LEU A 199 -11.03 -12.52 -10.06
N LYS A 200 -12.01 -13.29 -9.58
CA LYS A 200 -12.28 -14.66 -10.04
C LYS A 200 -13.13 -14.72 -11.32
N GLU A 201 -14.21 -13.96 -11.38
CA GLU A 201 -15.26 -14.13 -12.39
C GLU A 201 -15.07 -13.21 -13.59
N LYS A 202 -14.60 -11.98 -13.39
CA LYS A 202 -14.28 -11.05 -14.48
C LYS A 202 -12.81 -11.14 -14.89
N CYS A 203 -11.89 -11.07 -13.94
CA CYS A 203 -10.45 -11.09 -14.23
C CYS A 203 -9.89 -12.51 -14.41
N LEU A 204 -10.69 -13.56 -14.16
CA LEU A 204 -10.36 -14.97 -14.40
C LEU A 204 -9.12 -15.50 -13.64
N PHE A 205 -8.76 -14.91 -12.51
CA PHE A 205 -7.71 -15.44 -11.63
C PHE A 205 -8.19 -16.70 -10.89
N THR A 206 -7.32 -17.70 -10.77
CA THR A 206 -7.60 -18.88 -9.93
C THR A 206 -7.66 -18.49 -8.45
N THR A 207 -8.35 -19.28 -7.61
CA THR A 207 -8.40 -19.02 -6.16
C THR A 207 -7.01 -18.83 -5.54
N GLN A 208 -6.01 -19.63 -5.94
CA GLN A 208 -4.62 -19.49 -5.48
C GLN A 208 -3.99 -18.16 -5.92
N GLN A 209 -4.23 -17.72 -7.17
CA GLN A 209 -3.77 -16.42 -7.64
C GLN A 209 -4.45 -15.27 -6.89
N VAL A 210 -5.74 -15.38 -6.57
CA VAL A 210 -6.44 -14.37 -5.75
C VAL A 210 -5.90 -14.32 -4.33
N THR A 211 -5.62 -15.47 -3.68
CA THR A 211 -4.92 -15.50 -2.38
C THR A 211 -3.58 -14.77 -2.44
N GLU A 212 -2.77 -14.99 -3.49
CA GLU A 212 -1.50 -14.28 -3.66
C GLU A 212 -1.68 -12.79 -4.01
N ILE A 213 -2.72 -12.40 -4.75
CA ILE A 213 -3.04 -10.98 -4.98
C ILE A 213 -3.38 -10.29 -3.66
N LEU A 214 -4.25 -10.88 -2.83
CA LEU A 214 -4.62 -10.31 -1.53
C LEU A 214 -3.43 -10.22 -0.57
N HIS A 215 -2.55 -11.23 -0.57
CA HIS A 215 -1.31 -11.25 0.21
C HIS A 215 -0.31 -10.18 -0.26
N ARG A 216 -0.06 -10.09 -1.57
CA ARG A 216 1.04 -9.31 -2.15
C ARG A 216 0.65 -7.89 -2.49
N CYS A 217 -0.62 -7.66 -2.84
CA CYS A 217 -1.17 -6.36 -3.19
C CYS A 217 -2.36 -5.99 -2.27
N PRO A 218 -2.23 -5.90 -0.92
CA PRO A 218 -3.38 -5.66 -0.02
C PRO A 218 -4.16 -4.36 -0.29
N GLY A 219 -3.58 -3.43 -1.06
CA GLY A 219 -4.26 -2.21 -1.50
C GLY A 219 -5.52 -2.45 -2.33
N VAL A 220 -5.61 -3.55 -3.09
CA VAL A 220 -6.77 -3.85 -3.96
C VAL A 220 -8.09 -4.00 -3.20
N LEU A 221 -8.04 -4.22 -1.88
CA LEU A 221 -9.23 -4.25 -1.01
C LEU A 221 -9.84 -2.86 -0.75
N ARG A 222 -9.13 -1.78 -1.10
CA ARG A 222 -9.56 -0.38 -0.93
C ARG A 222 -9.63 0.38 -2.26
N GLU A 223 -9.54 -0.33 -3.38
CA GLU A 223 -9.69 0.21 -4.72
C GLU A 223 -11.14 0.05 -5.18
N ASP A 224 -11.63 0.95 -6.04
CA ASP A 224 -12.95 0.78 -6.64
C ASP A 224 -12.97 -0.47 -7.55
N PRO A 225 -14.06 -1.27 -7.57
CA PRO A 225 -14.14 -2.46 -8.41
C PRO A 225 -13.99 -2.18 -9.92
N ARG A 226 -14.44 -1.04 -10.43
CA ARG A 226 -14.25 -0.65 -11.85
C ARG A 226 -12.79 -0.31 -12.13
N GLU A 227 -12.17 0.48 -11.25
CA GLU A 227 -10.74 0.82 -11.35
C GLU A 227 -9.83 -0.41 -11.33
N LEU A 228 -10.12 -1.36 -10.43
CA LEU A 228 -9.39 -2.63 -10.34
C LEU A 228 -9.61 -3.52 -11.58
N GLU A 229 -10.80 -3.48 -12.17
CA GLU A 229 -11.11 -4.16 -13.42
C GLU A 229 -10.35 -3.55 -14.60
N TYR A 230 -10.43 -2.22 -14.79
CA TYR A 230 -9.70 -1.48 -15.83
C TYR A 230 -8.19 -1.68 -15.69
N LYS A 231 -7.63 -1.61 -14.47
CA LYS A 231 -6.21 -1.89 -14.19
C LYS A 231 -5.80 -3.31 -14.63
N PHE A 232 -6.65 -4.31 -14.44
CA PHE A 232 -6.43 -5.66 -14.95
C PHE A 232 -6.55 -5.73 -16.48
N GLN A 233 -7.58 -5.12 -17.07
CA GLN A 233 -7.80 -5.09 -18.52
C GLN A 233 -6.63 -4.41 -19.25
N TYR A 234 -6.12 -3.30 -18.72
CA TYR A 234 -4.93 -2.61 -19.24
C TYR A 234 -3.69 -3.52 -19.18
N ALA A 235 -3.47 -4.22 -18.07
CA ALA A 235 -2.39 -5.19 -17.94
C ALA A 235 -2.50 -6.33 -18.97
N TYR A 236 -3.70 -6.91 -19.11
CA TYR A 236 -3.91 -8.13 -19.89
C TYR A 236 -4.05 -7.88 -21.40
N PHE A 237 -4.84 -6.87 -21.81
CA PHE A 237 -5.10 -6.56 -23.21
C PHE A 237 -4.13 -5.49 -23.76
N ARG A 238 -3.92 -4.37 -23.05
CA ARG A 238 -3.13 -3.25 -23.57
C ARG A 238 -1.61 -3.45 -23.46
N MET A 239 -1.15 -4.12 -22.41
CA MET A 239 0.26 -4.52 -22.23
C MET A 239 0.55 -5.98 -22.61
N GLY A 240 -0.48 -6.84 -22.76
CA GLY A 240 -0.30 -8.27 -23.08
C GLY A 240 0.29 -9.12 -21.95
N VAL A 241 0.19 -8.68 -20.69
CA VAL A 241 0.75 -9.37 -19.53
C VAL A 241 -0.18 -10.49 -19.06
N LYS A 242 0.35 -11.71 -18.94
CA LYS A 242 -0.40 -12.90 -18.54
C LYS A 242 -0.65 -12.92 -17.03
N HIS A 243 -1.77 -13.50 -16.58
CA HIS A 243 -2.19 -13.60 -15.17
C HIS A 243 -1.07 -13.98 -14.19
N LEU A 244 -0.25 -14.96 -14.55
CA LEU A 244 0.84 -15.46 -13.72
C LEU A 244 1.89 -14.38 -13.43
N ASP A 245 2.16 -13.51 -14.38
CA ASP A 245 3.16 -12.46 -14.26
C ASP A 245 2.58 -11.23 -13.53
N ILE A 246 1.32 -10.87 -13.77
CA ILE A 246 0.57 -9.85 -12.99
C ILE A 246 0.68 -10.17 -11.48
N VAL A 247 0.45 -11.43 -11.09
CA VAL A 247 0.54 -11.90 -9.70
C VAL A 247 1.99 -11.89 -9.19
N ARG A 248 2.94 -12.40 -9.98
CA ARG A 248 4.35 -12.56 -9.56
C ARG A 248 5.10 -11.23 -9.40
N THR A 249 4.76 -10.20 -10.18
CA THR A 249 5.42 -8.90 -10.13
C THR A 249 4.68 -7.87 -9.28
N ASP A 250 3.71 -8.31 -8.48
CA ASP A 250 2.88 -7.49 -7.59
C ASP A 250 2.17 -6.34 -8.36
N PHE A 251 1.79 -6.57 -9.62
CA PHE A 251 1.44 -5.52 -10.57
C PHE A 251 0.27 -4.64 -10.10
N LEU A 252 -0.75 -5.25 -9.49
CA LEU A 252 -1.97 -4.54 -9.07
C LEU A 252 -1.73 -3.55 -7.92
N GLN A 253 -0.58 -3.59 -7.22
CA GLN A 253 -0.26 -2.63 -6.16
C GLN A 253 0.10 -1.22 -6.67
N TYR A 254 0.23 -1.02 -7.99
CA TYR A 254 0.54 0.27 -8.59
C TYR A 254 -0.73 0.98 -9.08
N SER A 255 -0.74 2.31 -9.06
CA SER A 255 -1.83 3.12 -9.60
C SER A 255 -1.87 3.04 -11.13
N VAL A 256 -3.08 3.16 -11.69
CA VAL A 256 -3.34 3.15 -13.14
C VAL A 256 -2.48 4.20 -13.85
N ASN A 257 -2.49 5.44 -13.36
CA ASN A 257 -1.67 6.54 -13.91
C ASN A 257 -0.16 6.19 -13.97
N LYS A 258 0.43 5.64 -12.89
CA LYS A 258 1.85 5.20 -12.90
C LYS A 258 2.11 4.10 -13.94
N ILE A 259 1.14 3.22 -14.18
CA ILE A 259 1.20 2.17 -15.19
C ILE A 259 1.12 2.80 -16.60
N LYS A 260 0.10 3.62 -16.88
CA LYS A 260 -0.08 4.35 -18.17
C LYS A 260 1.18 5.15 -18.50
N GLN A 261 1.64 6.03 -17.61
CA GLN A 261 2.86 6.84 -17.76
C GLN A 261 4.09 6.01 -18.14
N ARG A 262 4.45 4.97 -17.38
CA ARG A 262 5.68 4.21 -17.63
C ARG A 262 5.57 3.25 -18.82
N HIS A 263 4.39 2.72 -19.10
CA HIS A 263 4.15 1.86 -20.25
C HIS A 263 4.19 2.65 -21.57
N ILE A 264 3.36 3.70 -21.67
CA ILE A 264 3.20 4.49 -22.90
C ILE A 264 4.50 5.22 -23.23
N TYR A 265 5.27 5.66 -22.24
CA TYR A 265 6.59 6.26 -22.49
C TYR A 265 7.57 5.26 -23.12
N LEU A 266 7.66 4.03 -22.61
CA LEU A 266 8.52 3.01 -23.23
C LEU A 266 8.02 2.61 -24.62
N GLU A 267 6.71 2.58 -24.86
CA GLU A 267 6.13 2.30 -26.17
C GLU A 267 6.46 3.40 -27.19
N ARG A 268 6.26 4.67 -26.84
CA ARG A 268 6.61 5.83 -27.70
C ARG A 268 8.13 5.95 -27.93
N LEU A 269 8.97 5.43 -27.02
CA LEU A 269 10.42 5.29 -27.19
C LEU A 269 10.83 4.02 -27.99
N GLY A 270 9.90 3.17 -28.42
CA GLY A 270 10.20 1.89 -29.10
C GLY A 270 10.89 0.84 -28.21
N ARG A 271 10.85 1.02 -26.89
CA ARG A 271 11.45 0.13 -25.87
C ARG A 271 10.46 -0.86 -25.26
N TYR A 272 9.17 -0.70 -25.52
CA TYR A 272 8.14 -1.68 -25.21
C TYR A 272 7.26 -1.90 -26.43
N GLN A 273 6.86 -3.14 -26.67
CA GLN A 273 5.93 -3.53 -27.72
C GLN A 273 4.88 -4.46 -27.11
N THR A 274 3.59 -4.16 -27.28
CA THR A 274 2.52 -5.10 -26.90
C THR A 274 2.73 -6.43 -27.62
N PRO A 275 2.84 -7.57 -26.91
CA PRO A 275 3.07 -8.88 -27.52
C PRO A 275 1.99 -9.28 -28.53
N ASP A 276 2.38 -10.01 -29.57
CA ASP A 276 1.47 -10.52 -30.60
C ASP A 276 0.53 -11.64 -30.07
N LYS A 277 -0.31 -12.19 -30.96
CA LYS A 277 -1.25 -13.29 -30.63
C LYS A 277 -0.55 -14.60 -30.17
N LYS A 278 0.77 -14.73 -30.32
CA LYS A 278 1.60 -15.84 -29.80
C LYS A 278 2.36 -15.44 -28.52
N GLY A 279 2.32 -14.17 -28.12
CA GLY A 279 3.10 -13.60 -27.03
C GLY A 279 4.55 -13.28 -27.42
N GLN A 280 4.81 -13.02 -28.70
CA GLN A 280 6.13 -12.66 -29.24
C GLN A 280 6.22 -11.15 -29.49
N THR A 281 7.44 -10.61 -29.38
CA THR A 281 7.79 -9.22 -29.71
C THR A 281 9.03 -9.19 -30.60
N GLN A 282 9.20 -8.11 -31.36
CA GLN A 282 10.39 -7.86 -32.18
C GLN A 282 11.53 -7.24 -31.34
N VAL A 283 11.16 -6.43 -30.34
CA VAL A 283 12.06 -5.88 -29.32
C VAL A 283 11.83 -6.63 -28.01
N THR A 284 12.90 -7.00 -27.29
CA THR A 284 12.78 -7.64 -25.97
C THR A 284 12.28 -6.62 -24.94
N ASN A 285 11.02 -6.76 -24.51
CA ASN A 285 10.44 -5.89 -23.48
C ASN A 285 11.21 -5.99 -22.15
N PRO A 286 11.43 -4.86 -21.45
CA PRO A 286 11.92 -4.86 -20.08
C PRO A 286 11.01 -5.62 -19.12
N LEU A 287 11.60 -6.20 -18.06
CA LEU A 287 10.84 -6.93 -17.04
C LEU A 287 9.98 -5.95 -16.23
N LEU A 288 8.74 -6.33 -15.90
CA LEU A 288 7.78 -5.45 -15.21
C LEU A 288 8.29 -4.88 -13.86
N LYS A 289 9.21 -5.59 -13.18
CA LYS A 289 9.91 -5.07 -11.99
C LYS A 289 10.77 -3.84 -12.31
N ASP A 290 11.45 -3.84 -13.45
CA ASP A 290 12.38 -2.79 -13.89
C ASP A 290 11.63 -1.64 -14.59
N ILE A 291 10.33 -1.84 -14.88
CA ILE A 291 9.37 -0.78 -15.26
C ILE A 291 8.73 -0.17 -14.01
N LEU A 292 8.07 -0.97 -13.16
CA LEU A 292 7.13 -0.47 -12.15
C LEU A 292 7.66 -0.49 -10.71
N ARG A 293 8.53 -1.44 -10.32
CA ARG A 293 8.98 -1.59 -8.93
C ARG A 293 10.13 -0.63 -8.56
N VAL A 294 10.99 -0.32 -9.52
CA VAL A 294 12.13 0.61 -9.36
C VAL A 294 11.68 2.07 -9.16
N SER A 295 12.58 2.88 -8.61
CA SER A 295 12.38 4.34 -8.49
C SER A 295 12.26 4.99 -9.88
N GLU A 296 11.79 6.24 -9.95
CA GLU A 296 11.70 6.93 -11.24
C GLU A 296 13.07 7.22 -11.85
N ALA A 297 14.04 7.68 -11.05
CA ALA A 297 15.41 7.86 -11.51
C ALA A 297 16.06 6.56 -12.01
N GLU A 298 15.75 5.41 -11.40
CA GLU A 298 16.25 4.10 -11.85
C GLU A 298 15.55 3.62 -13.13
N PHE A 299 14.23 3.79 -13.23
CA PHE A 299 13.46 3.55 -14.47
C PHE A 299 14.01 4.37 -15.63
N LEU A 300 14.25 5.67 -15.43
CA LEU A 300 14.74 6.57 -16.47
C LEU A 300 16.17 6.26 -16.89
N SER A 301 17.07 6.00 -15.93
CA SER A 301 18.48 5.73 -16.24
C SER A 301 18.76 4.33 -16.79
N LYS A 302 17.99 3.30 -16.40
CA LYS A 302 18.25 1.89 -16.79
C LYS A 302 17.26 1.30 -17.78
N THR A 303 16.03 1.82 -17.85
CA THR A 303 14.92 1.19 -18.61
C THR A 303 14.46 2.05 -19.77
N ALA A 304 14.20 3.34 -19.55
CA ALA A 304 13.85 4.30 -20.60
C ALA A 304 15.08 4.91 -21.30
N CYS A 305 16.22 4.96 -20.61
CA CYS A 305 17.47 5.60 -21.05
C CYS A 305 17.23 7.04 -21.56
N SER A 306 16.58 7.86 -20.74
CA SER A 306 16.12 9.22 -21.03
C SER A 306 16.24 10.09 -19.76
N SER A 307 16.18 11.41 -19.92
CA SER A 307 16.25 12.39 -18.83
C SER A 307 14.96 12.48 -17.99
N ALA A 308 15.07 13.08 -16.80
CA ALA A 308 13.90 13.42 -15.99
C ALA A 308 13.06 14.55 -16.62
N GLU A 309 13.69 15.50 -17.30
CA GLU A 309 13.01 16.64 -17.91
C GLU A 309 12.08 16.20 -19.06
N GLU A 310 12.54 15.31 -19.93
CA GLU A 310 11.71 14.70 -20.99
C GLU A 310 10.52 13.95 -20.40
N PHE A 311 10.72 13.19 -19.30
CA PHE A 311 9.64 12.43 -18.67
C PHE A 311 8.64 13.32 -17.90
N GLU A 312 9.07 14.40 -17.26
CA GLU A 312 8.18 15.38 -16.64
C GLU A 312 7.34 16.16 -17.67
N VAL A 313 7.90 16.45 -18.85
CA VAL A 313 7.12 16.99 -19.97
C VAL A 313 6.14 15.94 -20.50
N PHE A 314 6.60 14.70 -20.70
CA PHE A 314 5.74 13.61 -21.15
C PHE A 314 4.56 13.34 -20.20
N LYS A 315 4.77 13.32 -18.88
CA LYS A 315 3.70 13.11 -17.89
C LYS A 315 2.58 14.17 -17.99
N LYS A 316 2.91 15.40 -18.38
CA LYS A 316 1.94 16.48 -18.60
C LYS A 316 1.23 16.37 -19.96
N LEU A 317 1.96 15.97 -21.00
CA LEU A 317 1.36 15.71 -22.31
C LEU A 317 0.38 14.54 -22.24
N LEU A 318 0.76 13.43 -21.59
CA LEU A 318 -0.11 12.29 -21.40
C LEU A 318 -1.34 12.62 -20.55
N ALA A 319 -1.20 13.40 -19.46
CA ALA A 319 -2.35 13.82 -18.67
C ALA A 319 -3.37 14.60 -19.51
N ARG A 320 -2.90 15.53 -20.37
CA ARG A 320 -3.79 16.29 -21.27
C ARG A 320 -4.34 15.46 -22.42
N GLU A 321 -3.60 14.46 -22.91
CA GLU A 321 -4.13 13.47 -23.87
C GLU A 321 -5.21 12.59 -23.23
N GLU A 322 -5.10 12.27 -21.94
CA GLU A 322 -6.11 11.53 -21.18
C GLU A 322 -7.35 12.41 -20.87
N GLU A 323 -7.16 13.69 -20.54
CA GLU A 323 -8.24 14.69 -20.42
C GLU A 323 -8.99 14.89 -21.76
N GLU A 324 -8.26 15.01 -22.89
CA GLU A 324 -8.83 15.12 -24.24
C GLU A 324 -9.57 13.83 -24.69
N GLU A 325 -9.08 12.64 -24.29
CA GLU A 325 -9.76 11.35 -24.59
C GLU A 325 -11.03 11.16 -23.72
N GLU A 326 -11.03 11.60 -22.46
CA GLU A 326 -12.20 11.53 -21.56
C GLU A 326 -13.31 12.53 -21.98
N GLU A 327 -12.96 13.74 -22.46
CA GLU A 327 -13.92 14.71 -23.02
C GLU A 327 -14.57 14.20 -24.34
N GLU A 328 -13.81 13.55 -25.24
CA GLU A 328 -14.39 12.94 -26.46
C GLU A 328 -15.36 11.78 -26.14
N GLU A 329 -15.12 10.98 -25.10
CA GLU A 329 -16.02 9.89 -24.70
C GLU A 329 -17.32 10.39 -24.02
N GLU A 330 -17.29 11.50 -23.26
CA GLU A 330 -18.51 12.11 -22.71
C GLU A 330 -19.38 12.77 -23.79
N GLU A 331 -18.78 13.40 -24.83
CA GLU A 331 -19.54 13.95 -25.97
C GLU A 331 -20.19 12.87 -26.85
N GLU A 332 -19.58 11.68 -27.01
CA GLU A 332 -20.18 10.56 -27.78
C GLU A 332 -21.31 9.82 -27.02
N GLU A 333 -21.44 9.95 -25.69
CA GLU A 333 -22.54 9.33 -24.90
C GLU A 333 -23.81 10.21 -24.72
N GLU A 334 -23.79 11.52 -25.02
CA GLU A 334 -25.03 12.34 -25.02
C GLU A 334 -25.93 12.02 -26.24
N PRO A 335 -27.16 11.49 -26.06
CA PRO A 335 -28.03 11.20 -27.19
C PRO A 335 -28.65 12.49 -27.78
N GLU A 336 -28.57 12.65 -29.11
CA GLU A 336 -29.25 13.72 -29.87
C GLU A 336 -30.76 13.74 -29.54
N SER A 337 -31.17 14.63 -28.63
CA SER A 337 -32.47 14.57 -27.98
C SER A 337 -33.37 15.78 -28.24
N ALA A 338 -33.27 16.39 -29.44
CA ALA A 338 -34.31 17.26 -29.99
C ALA A 338 -34.18 17.51 -31.52
N SER A 339 -34.90 16.76 -32.36
CA SER A 339 -35.48 17.28 -33.64
C SER A 339 -36.52 16.36 -34.32
N GLU A 340 -37.43 15.75 -33.56
CA GLU A 340 -38.73 15.32 -34.11
C GLU A 340 -39.85 16.30 -33.70
N ASP A 341 -40.72 16.63 -34.67
CA ASP A 341 -41.94 17.44 -34.61
C ASP A 341 -41.90 18.88 -34.05
N LYS A 342 -41.95 19.86 -34.99
CA LYS A 342 -43.14 20.73 -35.18
C LYS A 342 -43.06 21.65 -36.42
N ASP A 343 -43.78 21.27 -37.47
CA ASP A 343 -44.96 21.96 -38.05
C ASP A 343 -45.17 21.63 -39.55
#